data_AF-A0A3B9GPM1-F1
#
_entry.id   AF-A0A3B9GPM1-F1
#
_cell.length_a   1.000
_cell.length_b   1.000
_cell.length_c   1.000
_cell.angle_alpha   90.00
_cell.angle_beta   90.00
_cell.angle_gamma   90.00
#
_symmetry.space_group_name_H-M   'P 1'
#
loop_
_entity.id
_entity.type
_entity.pdbx_description
1 polymer ?
#
loop_
_entity_poly.entity_id
_entity_poly.type
_entity_poly.pdbx_seq_one_letter_code
_entity_poly.pdbx_strand_id
1 'polypeptide(L)'
;MKHSWITWPIDNYKITALIVILLFIFGLYGVYMMPKDEFPPFTIRDGVVVAVMPGATAEEIEEQVARPLERYIFTYKEVNRAKTYST
;
A
#
# COMPACT_ATOMS: atom_id res chain seq x y z
N MET A 1 22.26 22.07 42.58
CA MET A 1 22.15 22.38 41.13
C MET A 1 20.69 22.69 40.83
N LYS A 2 20.33 23.95 40.58
CA LYS A 2 18.98 24.32 40.15
C LYS A 2 18.80 23.83 38.71
N HIS A 3 18.14 22.69 38.51
CA HIS A 3 17.75 22.26 37.17
C HIS A 3 16.62 23.17 36.68
N SER A 4 17.02 24.33 36.12
CA SER A 4 16.15 25.41 35.66
C SER A 4 15.06 24.94 34.69
N TRP A 5 15.38 23.95 33.86
CA TRP A 5 14.47 23.38 32.85
C TRP A 5 13.27 22.62 33.45
N ILE A 6 13.37 22.09 34.68
CA ILE A 6 12.27 21.36 35.35
C ILE A 6 11.43 22.30 36.21
N THR A 7 12.05 23.32 36.82
CA THR A 7 11.35 24.25 37.73
C THR A 7 10.64 25.38 36.98
N TRP A 8 11.16 25.80 35.82
CA TRP A 8 10.59 26.89 35.03
C TRP A 8 9.12 26.66 34.59
N PRO A 9 8.71 25.46 34.15
CA PRO A 9 7.30 25.15 33.86
C PRO A 9 6.40 25.18 35.11
N ILE A 10 6.96 24.83 36.27
CA ILE A 10 6.24 24.81 37.56
C ILE A 10 5.98 26.24 38.04
N ASP A 11 6.99 27.12 37.91
CA ASP A 11 6.86 28.53 38.28
C ASP A 11 5.92 29.30 37.33
N ASN A 12 5.84 28.90 36.06
CA ASN A 12 4.98 29.51 35.03
C ASN A 12 3.77 28.65 34.66
N TYR A 13 3.05 28.15 35.67
CA TYR A 13 1.94 27.21 35.51
C TYR A 13 0.86 27.65 34.49
N LYS A 14 0.61 28.96 34.33
CA LYS A 14 -0.36 29.50 33.36
C LYS A 14 0.07 29.25 31.91
N ILE A 15 1.36 29.45 31.61
CA ILE A 15 1.93 29.25 30.27
C ILE A 15 1.97 27.76 29.95
N THR A 16 2.40 26.94 30.92
CA THR A 16 2.43 25.48 30.76
C THR A 16 1.03 24.90 30.56
N ALA A 17 0.03 25.36 31.33
CA ALA A 17 -1.36 24.93 31.15
C ALA A 17 -1.91 25.30 29.75
N LEU A 18 -1.60 26.51 29.26
CA LEU A 18 -2.01 26.93 27.91
C LEU A 18 -1.42 26.04 26.82
N ILE A 19 -0.13 25.71 26.92
CA ILE A 19 0.54 24.80 25.97
C ILE A 19 -0.08 23.41 26.01
N VAL A 20 -0.35 22.87 27.21
CA VAL A 20 -0.98 21.55 27.38
C VAL A 20 -2.38 21.53 26.75
N ILE A 21 -3.20 22.56 27.00
CA ILE A 21 -4.55 22.67 26.41
C ILE A 21 -4.47 22.74 24.89
N LEU A 22 -3.54 23.52 24.35
CA LEU A 22 -3.35 23.66 22.90
C LEU A 22 -2.94 22.33 22.27
N LEU A 23 -1.99 21.61 22.88
CA LEU A 23 -1.60 20.26 22.44
C LEU A 23 -2.77 19.27 22.53
N PHE A 24 -3.63 19.38 23.54
CA PHE A 24 -4.79 18.52 23.70
C PHE A 24 -5.83 18.76 22.59
N ILE A 25 -6.12 20.02 22.27
CA ILE A 25 -7.01 20.39 21.16
C ILE A 25 -6.44 19.92 19.82
N PHE A 26 -5.13 20.10 19.62
CA PHE A 26 -4.47 19.66 18.39
C PHE A 26 -4.46 18.13 18.26
N GLY A 27 -4.30 17.41 19.37
CA GLY A 27 -4.41 15.96 19.43
C GLY A 27 -5.81 15.47 19.08
N LEU A 28 -6.85 16.08 19.67
CA LEU A 28 -8.25 15.79 19.35
C LEU A 28 -8.55 16.05 17.86
N TYR A 29 -8.08 17.17 17.34
CA TYR A 29 -8.21 17.50 15.92
C TYR A 29 -7.52 16.48 15.04
N GLY A 30 -6.31 16.04 15.40
CA GLY A 30 -5.57 15.01 14.67
C GLY A 30 -6.31 13.67 14.62
N VAL A 31 -6.91 13.24 15.73
CA VAL A 31 -7.73 12.01 15.76
C VAL A 31 -9.00 12.14 14.90
N TYR A 32 -9.61 13.32 14.86
CA TYR A 32 -10.81 13.56 14.05
C TYR A 32 -10.50 13.68 12.54
N MET A 33 -9.41 14.36 12.20
CA MET A 33 -8.99 14.66 10.82
C MET A 33 -8.26 13.48 10.16
N MET A 34 -7.78 12.50 10.94
CA MET A 34 -7.06 11.35 10.39
C MET A 34 -8.00 10.52 9.48
N PRO A 35 -7.72 10.45 8.17
CA PRO A 35 -8.51 9.64 7.26
C PRO A 35 -8.35 8.17 7.66
N LYS A 36 -9.47 7.51 7.94
CA LYS A 36 -9.49 6.07 8.17
C LYS A 36 -9.47 5.39 6.81
N ASP A 37 -8.32 4.88 6.44
CA ASP A 37 -8.18 4.06 5.24
C ASP A 37 -8.52 2.62 5.61
N GLU A 38 -9.78 2.22 5.45
CA GLU A 38 -10.25 0.86 5.78
C GLU A 38 -9.62 -0.19 4.86
N PHE A 39 -9.26 0.21 3.64
CA PHE A 39 -8.57 -0.62 2.68
C PHE A 39 -7.36 0.16 2.15
N PRO A 40 -6.19 0.04 2.81
CA PRO A 40 -4.98 0.66 2.29
C PRO A 40 -4.78 0.19 0.85
N PRO A 41 -4.41 1.08 -0.09
CA PRO A 41 -4.23 0.73 -1.48
C PRO A 41 -3.13 -0.33 -1.58
N PHE A 42 -3.55 -1.56 -1.85
CA PHE A 42 -2.64 -2.68 -2.05
C PHE A 42 -2.34 -2.81 -3.54
N THR A 43 -1.07 -2.98 -3.87
CA THR A 43 -0.68 -3.29 -5.25
C THR A 43 -1.00 -4.76 -5.52
N ILE A 44 -2.11 -5.04 -6.22
CA ILE A 44 -2.37 -6.36 -6.80
C ILE A 44 -1.29 -6.61 -7.85
N ARG A 45 -0.47 -7.66 -7.65
CA ARG A 45 0.58 -8.07 -8.59
C ARG A 45 0.10 -9.19 -9.51
N ASP A 46 -1.13 -9.07 -9.99
CA ASP A 46 -1.70 -9.99 -10.96
C ASP A 46 -1.77 -9.29 -12.32
N GLY A 47 -1.32 -9.98 -13.37
CA GLY A 47 -1.36 -9.50 -14.74
C GLY A 47 -2.28 -10.40 -15.56
N VAL A 48 -3.22 -9.81 -16.30
CA VAL A 48 -4.07 -10.54 -17.26
C VAL A 48 -3.55 -10.27 -18.66
N VAL A 49 -3.24 -11.33 -19.40
CA VAL A 49 -2.83 -11.24 -20.82
C VAL A 49 -3.91 -11.89 -21.67
N VAL A 50 -4.44 -11.14 -22.64
CA VAL A 50 -5.49 -11.61 -23.54
C VAL A 50 -4.93 -11.62 -24.96
N ALA A 51 -5.01 -12.77 -25.62
CA ALA A 51 -4.66 -12.91 -27.02
C ALA A 51 -5.87 -13.46 -27.79
N VAL A 52 -6.23 -12.81 -28.89
CA VAL A 52 -7.40 -13.17 -29.70
C VAL A 52 -6.93 -13.52 -31.11
N MET A 53 -7.20 -14.75 -31.54
CA MET A 53 -6.91 -15.22 -32.89
C MET A 53 -8.20 -15.76 -33.54
N PRO A 54 -8.93 -14.94 -34.30
CA PRO A 54 -10.17 -15.37 -34.92
C PRO A 54 -9.91 -16.39 -36.03
N GLY A 55 -10.63 -17.52 -36.01
CA GLY A 55 -10.56 -18.55 -37.06
C GLY A 55 -9.55 -19.68 -36.84
N ALA A 56 -8.80 -19.66 -35.73
CA ALA A 56 -7.94 -20.77 -35.33
C ALA A 56 -8.69 -21.76 -34.41
N THR A 57 -8.35 -23.05 -34.52
CA THR A 57 -8.84 -24.06 -33.59
C THR A 57 -8.24 -23.88 -32.20
N ALA A 58 -8.87 -24.41 -31.15
CA ALA A 58 -8.36 -24.29 -29.78
C ALA A 58 -6.93 -24.84 -29.65
N GLU A 59 -6.63 -25.93 -30.36
CA GLU A 59 -5.31 -26.57 -30.35
C GLU A 59 -4.25 -25.71 -31.05
N GLU A 60 -4.60 -25.06 -32.17
CA GLU A 60 -3.71 -24.11 -32.85
C GLU A 60 -3.44 -22.85 -32.02
N ILE A 61 -4.44 -22.34 -31.29
CA ILE A 61 -4.27 -21.18 -30.40
C ILE A 61 -3.35 -21.53 -29.22
N GLU A 62 -3.51 -22.71 -28.63
CA GLU A 62 -2.64 -23.17 -27.55
C GLU A 62 -1.18 -23.27 -28.03
N GLU A 63 -0.96 -23.94 -29.16
CA GLU A 63 0.37 -24.21 -29.68
C GLU A 63 1.09 -22.95 -30.16
N GLN A 64 0.40 -22.06 -30.86
CA GLN A 64 0.99 -20.90 -31.52
C GLN A 64 0.98 -19.63 -30.68
N VAL A 65 0.06 -19.51 -29.72
CA VAL A 65 -0.13 -18.26 -28.96
C VAL A 65 0.13 -18.48 -27.47
N ALA A 66 -0.55 -19.43 -26.83
CA ALA A 66 -0.41 -19.63 -25.38
C ALA A 66 1.00 -20.12 -25.01
N ARG A 67 1.51 -21.18 -25.67
CA ARG A 67 2.82 -21.76 -25.32
C ARG A 67 4.01 -20.81 -25.50
N PRO A 68 4.16 -20.05 -26.59
CA PRO A 68 5.24 -19.08 -26.72
C PRO A 68 5.14 -17.94 -25.69
N LEU A 69 3.92 -17.48 -25.41
CA LEU A 69 3.65 -16.41 -24.47
C LEU A 69 3.97 -16.83 -23.02
N GLU A 70 3.56 -18.03 -22.61
CA GLU A 70 3.92 -18.61 -21.31
C GLU A 70 5.43 -18.73 -21.14
N ARG A 71 6.15 -19.25 -22.16
CA ARG A 71 7.62 -19.36 -22.11
C ARG A 71 8.30 -18.00 -21.94
N TYR A 72 7.81 -16.98 -22.63
CA TYR A 72 8.33 -15.62 -22.51
C TYR A 72 8.09 -15.06 -21.09
N ILE A 73 6.85 -15.16 -20.60
CA ILE A 73 6.47 -14.67 -19.27
C ILE A 73 7.22 -15.42 -18.15
N PHE A 74 7.46 -16.72 -18.30
CA PHE A 74 8.20 -17.54 -17.33
C PHE A 74 9.71 -17.33 -17.33
N THR A 75 10.24 -16.49 -18.22
CA THR A 75 11.63 -16.05 -18.19
C THR A 75 11.87 -15.03 -17.07
N TYR A 76 10.81 -14.31 -16.65
CA TYR A 76 10.87 -13.38 -15.53
C TYR A 76 10.82 -14.13 -14.19
N LYS A 77 11.79 -13.84 -13.30
CA LYS A 77 11.90 -14.51 -11.98
C LYS A 77 10.76 -14.12 -11.04
N GLU A 78 10.08 -13.03 -11.36
CA GLU A 78 8.99 -12.42 -10.61
C GLU A 78 7.65 -13.13 -10.84
N VAL A 79 7.56 -14.00 -11.85
CA VAL A 79 6.32 -14.71 -12.20
C VAL A 79 6.25 -16.08 -11.53
N ASN A 80 5.18 -16.31 -10.77
CA ASN A 80 4.93 -17.60 -10.15
C ASN A 80 4.19 -18.54 -11.10
N ARG A 81 4.92 -19.56 -11.59
CA ARG A 81 4.41 -20.59 -12.50
C ARG A 81 3.22 -21.38 -11.93
N ALA A 82 3.16 -21.57 -10.61
CA ALA A 82 2.10 -22.34 -9.95
C ALA A 82 0.75 -21.61 -9.89
N LYS A 83 0.72 -20.31 -10.22
CA LYS A 83 -0.49 -19.47 -10.19
C LYS A 83 -0.94 -19.00 -11.58
N THR A 84 -0.28 -19.43 -12.65
CA THR A 84 -0.58 -19.02 -14.03
C THR A 84 -1.46 -20.06 -14.69
N TYR A 85 -2.64 -19.66 -15.17
CA TYR A 85 -3.58 -20.53 -15.88
C TYR A 85 -3.92 -19.92 -17.23
N SER A 86 -3.93 -20.76 -18.27
CA SER A 86 -4.36 -20.40 -19.62
C SER A 86 -5.74 -21.02 -19.86
N THR A 87 -6.71 -20.18 -20.21
CA THR A 87 -8.09 -20.58 -20.52
C THR A 87 -8.49 -20.14 -21.93
#